data_AF-A0A8S4R4Q1-F1
#
_entry.id   AF-A0A8S4R4Q1-F1
#
_cell.length_a   1.000
_cell.length_b   1.000
_cell.length_c   1.000
_cell.angle_alpha   90.00
_cell.angle_beta   90.00
_cell.angle_gamma   90.00
#
_symmetry.space_group_name_H-M   'P 1'
#
loop_
_entity.id
_entity.type
_entity.pdbx_description
1 polymer ?
#
loop_
_entity_poly.entity_id
_entity_poly.type
_entity_poly.pdbx_seq_one_letter_code
_entity_poly.pdbx_strand_id
1 'polypeptide(L)'
;MADVPIDCDFPVWGLMPKKETGVVTFLNKYPEYDGRNTIIAILDSGVDPAAEGLKLTSTGETKVIERFDCSGCGDVDTSTIIRKVVDGCITGTTGRKLKIPESWNNPTGEWRTGVLYPFSIYPSKVKERIQEHRKEHLWDVGHKPALAQASKQLQDFENEVGR
;
A
#
# COMPACT_ATOMS: atom_id res chain seq x y z
N MET A 1 -1.34 -25.73 29.18
CA MET A 1 -1.20 -26.25 27.80
C MET A 1 -2.33 -25.60 27.04
N ALA A 2 -2.03 -24.79 26.03
CA ALA A 2 -3.08 -24.16 25.23
C ALA A 2 -3.79 -25.27 24.46
N ASP A 3 -5.10 -25.43 24.68
CA ASP A 3 -5.92 -26.37 23.93
C ASP A 3 -5.70 -26.11 22.44
N VAL A 4 -5.26 -27.14 21.71
CA VAL A 4 -5.18 -27.08 20.24
C VAL A 4 -6.59 -26.71 19.77
N PRO A 5 -6.79 -25.60 19.03
CA PRO A 5 -8.12 -25.23 18.60
C PRO A 5 -8.57 -26.24 17.53
N ILE A 6 -9.21 -27.32 18.00
CA ILE A 6 -9.96 -28.28 17.19
C ILE A 6 -11.30 -27.67 16.77
N ASP A 7 -11.60 -26.45 17.23
CA ASP A 7 -12.72 -25.69 16.70
C ASP A 7 -12.49 -25.46 15.20
N CYS A 8 -13.34 -26.11 14.42
CA CYS A 8 -13.37 -26.06 12.96
C CYS A 8 -14.73 -25.54 12.50
N ASP A 9 -15.45 -24.84 13.37
CA ASP A 9 -16.79 -24.40 13.08
C ASP A 9 -16.76 -23.16 12.19
N PHE A 10 -17.67 -23.16 11.22
CA PHE A 10 -17.89 -22.03 10.33
C PHE A 10 -18.63 -20.92 11.08
N PRO A 11 -18.30 -19.62 10.85
CA PRO A 11 -17.43 -19.08 9.80
C PRO A 11 -15.98 -18.80 10.19
N VAL A 12 -15.61 -18.97 11.46
CA VAL A 12 -14.33 -18.46 11.97
C VAL A 12 -13.18 -19.42 11.66
N TRP A 13 -13.36 -20.72 11.90
CA TRP A 13 -12.29 -21.71 11.80
C TRP A 13 -12.50 -22.77 10.72
N GLY A 14 -13.74 -22.90 10.22
CA GLY A 14 -14.14 -23.78 9.12
C GLY A 14 -13.86 -23.25 7.70
N LEU A 15 -12.94 -22.30 7.53
CA LEU A 15 -12.58 -21.75 6.22
C LEU A 15 -11.74 -22.72 5.36
N MET A 16 -11.09 -23.70 6.00
CA MET A 16 -10.32 -24.74 5.32
C MET A 16 -10.84 -26.13 5.69
N PRO A 17 -10.82 -27.11 4.77
CA PRO A 17 -11.35 -28.46 4.97
C PRO A 17 -10.43 -29.33 5.85
N LYS A 18 -10.18 -28.89 7.09
CA LYS A 18 -9.24 -29.55 8.03
C LYS A 18 -9.71 -30.94 8.48
N LYS A 19 -11.04 -31.15 8.53
CA LYS A 19 -11.64 -32.45 8.89
C LYS A 19 -11.46 -33.45 7.74
N GLU A 20 -11.79 -33.02 6.53
CA GLU A 20 -11.78 -33.83 5.31
C GLU A 20 -10.35 -34.19 4.88
N THR A 21 -9.40 -33.28 5.09
CA THR A 21 -7.96 -33.53 4.84
C THR A 21 -7.29 -34.33 5.96
N GLY A 22 -8.01 -34.66 7.04
CA GLY A 22 -7.50 -35.48 8.15
C GLY A 22 -6.54 -34.77 9.11
N VAL A 23 -6.33 -33.45 8.95
CA VAL A 23 -5.43 -32.64 9.80
C VAL A 23 -5.82 -32.72 11.28
N VAL A 24 -7.13 -32.69 11.58
CA VAL A 24 -7.63 -32.80 12.96
C VAL A 24 -7.21 -34.12 13.60
N THR A 25 -7.43 -35.24 12.91
CA THR A 25 -7.06 -36.58 13.39
C THR A 25 -5.55 -36.71 13.56
N PHE A 26 -4.78 -36.13 12.65
CA PHE A 26 -3.31 -36.14 12.71
C PHE A 26 -2.78 -35.39 13.95
N LEU A 27 -3.28 -34.18 14.20
CA LEU A 27 -2.86 -33.37 15.36
C LEU A 27 -3.33 -33.97 16.69
N ASN A 28 -4.49 -34.62 16.72
CA ASN A 28 -4.92 -35.36 17.92
C ASN A 28 -3.96 -36.50 18.27
N LYS A 29 -3.37 -37.17 17.25
CA LYS A 29 -2.40 -38.25 17.46
C LYS A 29 -1.00 -37.73 17.76
N TYR A 30 -0.62 -36.59 17.16
CA TYR A 30 0.69 -35.97 17.32
C TYR A 30 0.55 -34.46 17.63
N PRO A 31 0.23 -34.09 18.89
CA PRO A 31 -0.11 -32.71 19.26
C PRO A 31 0.99 -31.69 19.00
N GLU A 32 2.25 -32.14 18.98
CA GLU A 32 3.43 -31.29 18.80
C GLU A 32 3.79 -31.08 17.32
N TYR A 33 3.06 -31.72 16.38
CA TYR A 33 3.36 -31.69 14.94
C TYR A 33 2.52 -30.62 14.24
N ASP A 34 2.39 -29.46 14.89
CA ASP A 34 1.58 -28.30 14.48
C ASP A 34 2.38 -27.26 13.68
N GLY A 35 3.63 -27.57 13.34
CA GLY A 35 4.53 -26.70 12.59
C GLY A 35 5.41 -25.78 13.45
N ARG A 36 5.37 -25.89 14.79
CA ARG A 36 6.34 -25.20 15.66
C ARG A 36 7.78 -25.48 15.23
N ASN A 37 8.67 -24.50 15.44
CA ASN A 37 10.08 -24.54 14.99
C ASN A 37 10.29 -24.65 13.47
N THR A 38 9.28 -24.37 12.65
CA THR A 38 9.38 -24.36 11.18
C THR A 38 9.05 -22.97 10.63
N ILE A 39 9.86 -22.48 9.70
CA ILE A 39 9.63 -21.22 8.99
C ILE A 39 9.25 -21.53 7.55
N ILE A 40 8.16 -20.91 7.07
CA ILE A 40 7.67 -21.05 5.70
C ILE A 40 7.82 -19.70 4.99
N ALA A 41 8.46 -19.70 3.83
CA ALA A 41 8.46 -18.56 2.92
C ALA A 41 7.31 -18.68 1.93
N ILE A 42 6.52 -17.61 1.78
CA ILE A 42 5.40 -17.54 0.84
C ILE A 42 5.76 -16.52 -0.24
N LEU A 43 5.79 -16.97 -1.49
CA LEU A 43 6.00 -16.11 -2.66
C LEU A 43 4.63 -15.90 -3.33
N ASP A 44 3.99 -14.79 -3.00
CA ASP A 44 2.65 -14.43 -3.46
C ASP A 44 2.56 -12.89 -3.57
N SER A 45 1.37 -12.38 -3.85
CA SER A 45 1.01 -10.97 -3.98
C SER A 45 1.03 -10.16 -2.68
N GLY A 46 1.20 -10.83 -1.53
CA GLY A 46 1.31 -10.20 -0.21
C GLY A 46 0.40 -10.83 0.84
N VAL A 47 0.49 -10.33 2.06
CA VAL A 47 -0.30 -10.84 3.20
C VAL A 47 -0.60 -9.72 4.21
N ASP A 48 -1.79 -9.79 4.81
CA ASP A 48 -2.17 -8.96 5.95
C ASP A 48 -1.87 -9.68 7.29
N PRO A 49 -0.81 -9.28 8.03
CA PRO A 49 -0.49 -9.89 9.32
C PRO A 49 -1.52 -9.57 10.41
N ALA A 50 -2.42 -8.59 10.20
CA ALA A 50 -3.46 -8.25 11.17
C ALA A 50 -4.66 -9.21 11.13
N ALA A 51 -4.77 -10.05 10.10
CA ALA A 51 -5.81 -11.07 10.01
C ALA A 51 -5.74 -12.04 11.21
N GLU A 52 -6.89 -12.34 11.84
CA GLU A 52 -6.93 -13.12 13.10
C GLU A 52 -6.15 -14.44 13.06
N GLY A 53 -6.23 -15.19 11.96
CA GLY A 53 -5.49 -16.46 11.79
C GLY A 53 -3.98 -16.32 11.55
N LEU A 54 -3.46 -15.10 11.46
CA LEU A 54 -2.07 -14.78 11.16
C LEU A 54 -1.35 -13.97 12.26
N LYS A 55 -2.03 -13.66 13.36
CA LYS A 55 -1.42 -12.89 14.46
C LYS A 55 -0.40 -13.73 15.23
N LEU A 56 -0.84 -14.89 15.72
CA LEU A 56 -0.08 -15.73 16.65
C LEU A 56 0.08 -17.16 16.15
N THR A 57 1.20 -17.78 16.51
CA THR A 57 1.44 -19.22 16.40
C THR A 57 0.70 -19.97 17.52
N SER A 58 0.71 -21.31 17.47
CA SER A 58 0.21 -22.15 18.57
C SER A 58 0.97 -21.98 19.89
N THR A 59 2.20 -21.46 19.83
CA THR A 59 3.07 -21.14 20.97
C THR A 59 2.89 -19.71 21.49
N GLY A 60 2.01 -18.91 20.87
CA GLY A 60 1.75 -17.52 21.26
C GLY A 60 2.77 -16.51 20.74
N GLU A 61 3.63 -16.91 19.80
CA GLU A 61 4.63 -16.06 19.17
C GLU A 61 4.06 -15.39 17.92
N THR A 62 4.69 -14.30 17.44
CA THR A 62 4.28 -13.63 16.19
C THR A 62 4.43 -14.58 15.00
N LYS A 63 3.35 -14.81 14.24
CA LYS A 63 3.36 -15.79 13.14
C LYS A 63 4.01 -15.26 11.86
N VAL A 64 3.75 -14.01 11.49
CA VAL A 64 4.39 -13.37 10.33
C VAL A 64 5.59 -12.58 10.83
N ILE A 65 6.78 -13.18 10.71
CA ILE A 65 8.02 -12.59 11.23
C ILE A 65 8.64 -11.57 10.27
N GLU A 66 8.46 -11.75 8.96
CA GLU A 66 9.04 -10.90 7.92
C GLU A 66 8.08 -10.77 6.74
N ARG A 67 8.14 -9.64 6.03
CA ARG A 67 7.35 -9.37 4.82
C ARG A 67 8.10 -8.43 3.90
N PHE A 68 8.36 -8.89 2.67
CA PHE A 68 9.10 -8.14 1.66
C PHE A 68 8.24 -7.91 0.41
N ASP A 69 8.33 -6.71 -0.14
CA ASP A 69 7.91 -6.45 -1.52
C ASP A 69 9.14 -6.59 -2.42
N CYS A 70 9.22 -7.70 -3.15
CA CYS A 70 10.33 -7.97 -4.07
C CYS A 70 10.09 -7.43 -5.49
N SER A 71 8.97 -6.72 -5.73
CA SER A 71 8.64 -6.17 -7.04
C SER A 71 9.32 -4.82 -7.34
N GLY A 72 9.81 -4.14 -6.29
CA GLY A 72 10.33 -2.77 -6.38
C GLY A 72 9.24 -1.69 -6.55
N CYS A 73 7.96 -2.06 -6.53
CA CYS A 73 6.85 -1.10 -6.67
C CYS A 73 6.85 -0.06 -5.54
N GLY A 74 7.26 -0.46 -4.34
CA GLY A 74 7.40 0.41 -3.17
C GLY A 74 8.72 1.18 -3.06
N ASP A 75 9.64 1.06 -4.02
CA ASP A 75 10.97 1.66 -3.89
C ASP A 75 10.92 3.19 -3.91
N VAL A 76 11.69 3.80 -3.02
CA VAL A 76 11.84 5.26 -2.92
C VAL A 76 13.31 5.63 -2.99
N ASP A 77 13.70 6.43 -3.99
CA ASP A 77 15.04 6.98 -4.07
C ASP A 77 15.28 7.95 -2.89
N THR A 78 16.18 7.55 -2.00
CA THR A 78 16.61 8.32 -0.82
C THR A 78 18.09 8.68 -0.87
N SER A 79 18.68 8.71 -2.07
CA SER A 79 20.09 9.06 -2.30
C SER A 79 20.45 10.49 -1.88
N THR A 80 19.46 11.38 -1.75
CA THR A 80 19.67 12.74 -1.27
C THR A 80 19.93 12.76 0.23
N ILE A 81 21.13 13.20 0.62
CA ILE A 81 21.58 13.30 2.01
C ILE A 81 21.61 14.76 2.45
N ILE A 82 20.93 15.07 3.55
CA ILE A 82 20.89 16.37 4.20
C ILE A 82 21.58 16.26 5.56
N ARG A 83 22.60 17.09 5.79
CA ARG A 83 23.29 17.17 7.10
C ARG A 83 22.99 18.46 7.86
N LYS A 84 22.57 19.50 7.15
CA LYS A 84 22.27 20.81 7.75
C LYS A 84 20.85 20.83 8.28
N VAL A 85 20.73 20.94 9.60
CA VAL A 85 19.47 21.22 10.29
C VAL A 85 19.47 22.69 10.70
N VAL A 86 18.39 23.41 10.39
CA VAL A 86 18.21 24.81 10.76
C VAL A 86 16.89 24.91 11.51
N ASP A 87 16.93 25.43 12.74
CA ASP A 87 15.75 25.58 13.62
C ASP A 87 14.95 24.28 13.79
N GLY A 88 15.65 23.14 13.96
CA GLY A 88 15.02 21.81 14.09
C GLY A 88 14.35 21.30 12.80
N CYS A 89 14.60 21.95 11.65
CA CYS A 89 14.02 21.59 10.37
C CYS A 89 15.09 21.24 9.31
N ILE A 90 14.71 20.38 8.37
CA ILE A 90 15.44 20.11 7.13
C ILE A 90 14.62 20.56 5.92
N THR A 91 15.29 20.97 4.84
CA THR A 91 14.60 21.28 3.57
C THR A 91 14.64 20.04 2.69
N GLY A 92 13.49 19.39 2.50
CA GLY A 92 13.40 18.20 1.64
C GLY A 92 13.59 18.53 0.16
N THR A 93 13.69 17.49 -0.69
CA THR A 93 13.90 17.62 -2.15
C THR A 93 12.81 18.40 -2.89
N THR A 94 11.61 18.52 -2.32
CA THR A 94 10.53 19.37 -2.84
C THR A 94 10.66 20.86 -2.47
N GLY A 95 11.70 21.24 -1.72
CA GLY A 95 11.88 22.58 -1.15
C GLY A 95 11.06 22.84 0.12
N ARG A 96 10.18 21.91 0.53
CA ARG A 96 9.41 22.04 1.77
C ARG A 96 10.29 21.87 3.00
N LYS A 97 10.04 22.67 4.04
CA LYS A 97 10.64 22.49 5.37
C LYS A 97 9.94 21.35 6.11
N LEU A 98 10.72 20.38 6.58
CA LEU A 98 10.27 19.23 7.36
C LEU A 98 10.80 19.38 8.79
N LYS A 99 9.91 19.42 9.78
CA LYS A 99 10.29 19.49 11.19
C LYS A 99 10.72 18.09 11.65
N ILE A 100 11.89 18.01 12.27
CA ILE A 100 12.38 16.78 12.86
C ILE A 100 11.78 16.65 14.27
N PRO A 101 11.13 15.53 14.62
CA PRO A 101 10.71 15.27 15.99
C PRO A 101 11.92 15.16 16.93
N GLU A 102 11.86 15.81 18.09
CA GLU A 102 12.96 15.79 19.08
C GLU A 102 13.23 14.38 19.64
N SER A 103 12.26 13.47 19.54
CA SER A 103 12.39 12.07 19.96
C SER A 103 13.24 11.21 19.03
N TRP A 104 13.60 11.70 17.84
CA TRP A 104 14.34 10.92 16.86
C TRP A 104 15.84 10.90 17.17
N ASN A 105 16.40 9.71 17.38
CA ASN A 105 17.83 9.50 17.51
C ASN A 105 18.47 9.29 16.12
N ASN A 106 19.35 10.20 15.71
CA ASN A 106 20.11 10.09 14.46
C ASN A 106 21.62 10.05 14.73
N PRO A 107 22.19 8.87 15.02
CA PRO A 107 23.61 8.75 15.39
C PRO A 107 24.56 9.06 14.23
N THR A 108 24.12 8.97 12.97
CA THR A 108 24.97 9.27 11.81
C THR A 108 25.00 10.75 11.48
N GLY A 109 24.02 11.53 11.97
CA GLY A 109 23.83 12.93 11.59
C GLY A 109 23.38 13.13 10.14
N GLU A 110 23.06 12.05 9.42
CA GLU A 110 22.62 12.09 8.03
C GLU A 110 21.11 11.90 7.94
N TRP A 111 20.42 12.83 7.27
CA TRP A 111 19.01 12.71 6.95
C TRP A 111 18.86 12.35 5.48
N ARG A 112 18.31 11.16 5.20
CA ARG A 112 18.04 10.70 3.84
C ARG A 112 16.60 11.01 3.48
N THR A 113 16.40 11.70 2.37
CA THR A 113 15.06 12.12 1.95
C THR A 113 14.74 11.61 0.56
N GLY A 114 13.52 11.13 0.38
CA GLY A 114 12.96 10.76 -0.91
C GLY A 114 11.59 11.39 -1.12
N VAL A 115 11.06 11.27 -2.33
CA VAL A 115 9.73 11.78 -2.69
C VAL A 115 8.94 10.67 -3.35
N LEU A 116 7.70 10.55 -2.90
CA LEU A 116 6.73 9.64 -3.48
C LEU A 116 5.54 10.46 -3.97
N TYR A 117 5.21 10.32 -5.24
CA TYR A 117 4.06 10.98 -5.82
C TYR A 117 2.84 10.09 -5.57
N PRO A 118 1.74 10.60 -4.97
CA PRO A 118 0.59 9.74 -4.67
C PRO A 118 0.06 8.99 -5.90
N PHE A 119 0.12 9.63 -7.07
CA PHE A 119 -0.28 9.02 -8.34
C PHE A 119 0.62 7.86 -8.82
N SER A 120 1.85 7.73 -8.32
CA SER A 120 2.71 6.58 -8.63
C SER A 120 2.23 5.33 -7.90
N ILE A 121 1.83 5.46 -6.64
CA ILE A 121 1.46 4.34 -5.76
C ILE A 121 -0.02 3.95 -5.76
N TYR A 122 -0.89 4.80 -6.31
CA TYR A 122 -2.32 4.48 -6.35
C TYR A 122 -2.59 3.23 -7.21
N PRO A 123 -3.50 2.33 -6.79
CA PRO A 123 -4.03 1.29 -7.66
C PRO A 123 -4.68 1.91 -8.91
N SER A 124 -4.69 1.20 -10.04
CA SER A 124 -5.25 1.70 -11.30
C SER A 124 -6.69 2.24 -11.15
N LYS A 125 -7.53 1.53 -10.39
CA LYS A 125 -8.90 1.95 -10.09
C LYS A 125 -9.01 3.25 -9.28
N VAL A 126 -8.02 3.54 -8.44
CA VAL A 126 -7.96 4.82 -7.72
C VAL A 126 -7.51 5.92 -8.69
N LYS A 127 -6.52 5.65 -9.57
CA LYS A 127 -6.06 6.61 -10.58
C LYS A 127 -7.18 7.00 -11.55
N GLU A 128 -7.91 6.02 -12.08
CA GLU A 128 -9.06 6.21 -12.99
C GLU A 128 -10.10 7.14 -12.36
N ARG A 129 -10.58 6.82 -11.16
CA ARG A 129 -11.58 7.64 -10.45
C ARG A 129 -11.11 9.08 -10.21
N ILE A 130 -9.85 9.27 -9.84
CA ILE A 130 -9.31 10.61 -9.61
C ILE A 130 -9.19 11.39 -10.93
N GLN A 131 -8.79 10.72 -12.01
CA GLN A 131 -8.70 11.33 -13.35
C GLN A 131 -10.08 11.76 -13.86
N GLU A 132 -11.09 10.90 -13.74
CA GLU A 132 -12.47 11.20 -14.11
C GLU A 132 -13.00 12.40 -13.32
N HIS A 133 -12.86 12.38 -12.00
CA HIS A 133 -13.28 13.50 -11.15
C HIS A 133 -12.61 14.81 -11.57
N ARG A 134 -11.28 14.81 -11.81
CA ARG A 134 -10.54 16.00 -12.27
C ARG A 134 -10.98 16.46 -13.65
N LYS A 135 -11.23 15.51 -14.56
CA LYS A 135 -11.73 15.81 -15.90
C LYS A 135 -13.06 16.55 -15.81
N GLU A 136 -14.01 16.04 -15.05
CA GLU A 136 -15.35 16.63 -14.94
C GLU A 136 -15.36 17.97 -14.20
N HIS A 137 -14.67 18.06 -13.06
CA HIS A 137 -14.82 19.19 -12.13
C HIS A 137 -13.79 20.30 -12.33
N LEU A 138 -12.67 20.04 -13.00
CA LEU A 138 -11.60 21.02 -13.21
C LEU A 138 -11.39 21.31 -14.69
N TRP A 139 -11.20 20.25 -15.50
CA TRP A 139 -10.86 20.41 -16.92
C TRP A 139 -12.07 20.84 -17.76
N ASP A 140 -13.14 20.05 -17.72
CA ASP A 140 -14.31 20.22 -18.57
C ASP A 140 -15.05 21.54 -18.30
N VAL A 141 -14.98 22.05 -17.06
CA VAL A 141 -15.57 23.33 -16.66
C VAL A 141 -15.03 24.48 -17.51
N GLY A 142 -13.72 24.51 -17.78
CA GLY A 142 -13.10 25.53 -18.63
C GLY A 142 -13.03 25.13 -20.11
N HIS A 143 -12.70 23.85 -20.35
CA HIS A 143 -12.45 23.34 -21.70
C HIS A 143 -13.72 23.30 -22.56
N LYS A 144 -14.86 22.84 -22.04
CA LYS A 144 -16.09 22.71 -22.85
C LYS A 144 -16.61 24.06 -23.35
N PRO A 145 -16.71 25.12 -22.50
CA PRO A 145 -17.10 26.44 -22.99
C PRO A 145 -16.10 27.03 -24.00
N ALA A 146 -14.80 26.90 -23.74
CA ALA A 146 -13.76 27.40 -24.65
C ALA A 146 -13.83 26.71 -26.01
N LEU A 147 -14.02 25.38 -26.03
CA LEU A 147 -14.21 24.60 -27.24
C LEU A 147 -15.45 25.07 -28.00
N ALA A 148 -16.60 25.22 -27.32
CA ALA A 148 -17.84 25.69 -27.94
C ALA A 148 -17.69 27.09 -28.56
N GLN A 149 -16.99 28.00 -27.88
CA GLN A 149 -16.71 29.33 -28.40
C GLN A 149 -15.81 29.28 -29.63
N ALA A 150 -14.73 28.50 -29.60
CA ALA A 150 -13.82 28.35 -30.73
C ALA A 150 -14.52 27.71 -31.95
N SER A 151 -15.35 26.70 -31.74
CA SER A 151 -16.16 26.09 -32.81
C SER A 151 -17.15 27.07 -33.42
N LYS A 152 -17.77 27.93 -32.61
CA LYS A 152 -18.65 28.98 -33.13
C LYS A 152 -17.88 29.98 -34.00
N GLN A 153 -16.72 30.45 -33.54
CA GLN A 153 -15.88 31.38 -34.29
C GLN A 153 -15.43 30.80 -35.63
N LEU A 154 -15.08 29.51 -35.66
CA LEU A 154 -14.74 28.80 -36.89
C LEU A 154 -15.93 28.78 -37.86
N GLN A 155 -17.11 28.44 -37.37
CA GLN A 155 -18.32 28.39 -38.19
C GLN A 155 -18.68 29.78 -38.77
N ASP A 156 -18.57 30.82 -37.96
CA ASP A 156 -18.84 32.21 -38.38
C ASP A 156 -17.86 32.62 -39.50
N PHE A 157 -16.57 32.30 -39.33
CA PHE A 157 -15.54 32.55 -40.34
C PHE A 157 -15.78 31.78 -41.65
N GLU A 158 -16.13 30.49 -41.59
CA GLU A 158 -16.43 29.68 -42.77
C GLU A 158 -17.64 30.24 -43.54
N ASN A 159 -18.64 30.74 -42.83
CA ASN A 159 -19.81 31.38 -43.45
C ASN A 159 -19.48 32.73 -44.11
N GLU A 160 -18.51 33.48 -43.55
CA GLU A 160 -18.04 34.74 -44.12
C GLU A 160 -17.16 34.54 -45.36
N VAL A 161 -16.27 33.54 -45.36
CA VAL A 161 -15.33 33.25 -46.46
C VAL A 161 -15.94 32.37 -47.56
N GLY A 162 -16.97 31.58 -47.22
CA GLY A 162 -17.71 30.75 -48.18
C GLY A 162 -18.73 31.52 -49.04
N ARG A 163 -18.86 32.83 -48.86
CA ARG A 163 -19.57 33.76 -49.75
C ARG A 163 -18.60 34.45 -50.69
#